data_AF-A0A2P5DHI9-F1
#
_entry.id   AF-A0A2P5DHI9-F1
#
_cell.length_a   1.000
_cell.length_b   1.000
_cell.length_c   1.000
_cell.angle_alpha   90.00
_cell.angle_beta   90.00
_cell.angle_gamma   90.00
#
_symmetry.space_group_name_H-M   'P 1'
#
loop_
_entity.id
_entity.type
_entity.pdbx_description
1 polymer ?
#
loop_
_entity_poly.entity_id
_entity_poly.type
_entity_poly.pdbx_seq_one_letter_code
_entity_poly.pdbx_strand_id
1 'polypeptide(L)'
;MAQYEIKGGTLRASETFPGHRHLIELWSPNSVKIEIRSPYNYNYKDQKSQNVGIFYEDITFRDILFDSSFRGGGLFIIDSVRIRINNCFFLHFTTEGILVKKGHETLISTCFLGQHSTIGGNKGEKDFSGTAIDLESNDNAITDITIFSAAIGVVLRGQANMLTGVHCYNKATGFGGIGILVKLSGRQTRIDNCYMDFTAIVMEDPVQVHVTNGFFLGDANIMLKSVQGHIFGLNIVDNMFNGNPKNMVPIVRLDGKFSSIGQVVIDQNNVIGMSLKSTVGKLVVDGNGTKWVADFSPLLVFPNLISHFQYSLYIQGDPKFTSHAVTNVSHNAVVVESEKVVNGKVYVAVQQ
;
A
#
# COMPACT_ATOMS: atom_id res chain seq x y z
N MET A 1 -10.14 -36.43 1.01
CA MET A 1 -10.42 -35.22 1.81
C MET A 1 -11.79 -34.73 1.41
N ALA A 2 -12.64 -34.37 2.37
CA ALA A 2 -13.99 -33.90 2.08
C ALA A 2 -13.94 -32.40 1.75
N GLN A 3 -14.44 -32.03 0.58
CA GLN A 3 -14.64 -30.64 0.21
C GLN A 3 -15.94 -30.16 0.86
N TYR A 4 -15.87 -29.06 1.62
CA TYR A 4 -17.06 -28.46 2.22
C TYR A 4 -17.40 -27.15 1.50
N GLU A 5 -18.66 -27.02 1.09
CA GLU A 5 -19.19 -25.78 0.52
C GLU A 5 -20.35 -25.30 1.39
N ILE A 6 -20.21 -24.08 1.91
CA ILE A 6 -21.24 -23.35 2.62
C ILE A 6 -21.71 -22.27 1.65
N LYS A 7 -22.98 -22.32 1.24
CA LYS A 7 -23.48 -21.41 0.20
C LYS A 7 -24.89 -20.92 0.39
N GLY A 8 -25.13 -19.71 -0.12
CA GLY A 8 -26.45 -19.09 -0.20
C GLY A 8 -26.99 -18.57 1.13
N GLY A 9 -27.91 -17.61 1.02
CA GLY A 9 -28.71 -17.12 2.14
C GLY A 9 -28.06 -15.98 2.94
N THR A 10 -28.64 -15.73 4.11
CA THR A 10 -28.25 -14.61 4.99
C THR A 10 -27.98 -15.13 6.39
N LEU A 11 -26.82 -14.77 6.94
CA LEU A 11 -26.50 -14.90 8.35
C LEU A 11 -26.57 -13.51 8.97
N ARG A 12 -27.52 -13.31 9.88
CA ARG A 12 -27.74 -12.04 10.55
C ARG A 12 -27.53 -12.18 12.06
N ALA A 13 -26.70 -11.32 12.63
CA ALA A 13 -26.52 -11.23 14.08
C ALA A 13 -27.82 -10.79 14.77
N SER A 14 -28.14 -11.42 15.90
CA SER A 14 -29.21 -10.94 16.79
C SER A 14 -28.79 -9.69 17.56
N GLU A 15 -29.75 -8.98 18.14
CA GLU A 15 -29.50 -7.84 19.05
C GLU A 15 -28.61 -8.21 20.25
N THR A 16 -28.58 -9.49 20.62
CA THR A 16 -27.79 -10.03 21.72
C THR A 16 -26.45 -10.62 21.29
N PHE A 17 -26.10 -10.56 20.00
CA PHE A 17 -24.86 -11.14 19.50
C PHE A 17 -23.63 -10.51 20.18
N PRO A 18 -22.62 -11.29 20.58
CA PRO A 18 -21.43 -10.75 21.25
C PRO A 18 -20.61 -9.84 20.31
N GLY A 19 -20.24 -8.65 20.79
CA GLY A 19 -19.53 -7.64 19.98
C GLY A 19 -18.06 -7.95 19.63
N HIS A 20 -17.55 -9.12 20.05
CA HIS A 20 -16.15 -9.53 19.88
C HIS A 20 -16.00 -10.88 19.12
N ARG A 21 -17.09 -11.38 18.54
CA ARG A 21 -17.16 -12.66 17.83
C ARG A 21 -17.48 -12.43 16.36
N HIS A 22 -17.36 -13.49 15.55
CA HIS A 22 -17.72 -13.46 14.14
C HIS A 22 -18.91 -14.39 13.89
N LEU A 23 -19.74 -14.08 12.89
CA LEU A 23 -20.93 -14.88 12.55
C LEU A 23 -20.56 -16.34 12.24
N ILE A 24 -19.43 -16.55 11.59
CA ILE A 24 -18.79 -17.86 11.45
C ILE A 24 -17.35 -17.78 11.96
N GLU A 25 -16.95 -18.76 12.75
CA GLU A 25 -15.59 -18.95 13.21
C GLU A 25 -15.10 -20.34 12.80
N LEU A 26 -14.25 -20.40 11.78
CA LEU A 26 -13.52 -21.60 11.38
C LEU A 26 -12.30 -21.75 12.28
N TRP A 27 -12.52 -22.31 13.46
CA TRP A 27 -11.55 -22.39 14.54
C TRP A 27 -11.56 -23.79 15.20
N SER A 28 -10.39 -24.30 15.57
CA SER A 28 -10.22 -25.56 16.28
C SER A 28 -9.88 -25.28 17.74
N PRO A 29 -10.42 -26.03 18.72
CA PRO A 29 -9.99 -25.92 20.11
C PRO A 29 -8.47 -26.10 20.32
N ASN A 30 -7.81 -26.80 19.38
CA ASN A 30 -6.36 -27.02 19.38
C ASN A 30 -5.56 -25.87 18.73
N SER A 31 -6.23 -24.86 18.17
CA SER A 31 -5.59 -23.65 17.67
C SER A 31 -4.95 -22.88 18.83
N VAL A 32 -3.62 -22.94 18.91
CA VAL A 32 -2.86 -22.24 19.94
C VAL A 32 -2.95 -20.73 19.71
N LYS A 33 -3.36 -19.96 20.71
CA LYS A 33 -3.22 -18.49 20.69
C LYS A 33 -1.73 -18.17 20.72
N ILE A 34 -1.21 -17.58 19.64
CA ILE A 34 0.17 -17.09 19.64
C ILE A 34 0.23 -15.91 20.62
N GLU A 35 1.09 -16.02 21.64
CA GLU A 35 1.58 -14.84 22.36
C GLU A 35 2.23 -13.92 21.35
N ILE A 36 1.76 -12.66 21.29
CA ILE A 36 2.32 -11.62 20.41
C ILE A 36 3.80 -11.49 20.73
N ARG A 37 4.64 -12.21 19.99
CA ARG A 37 6.08 -11.97 20.01
C ARG A 37 6.35 -10.81 19.09
N SER A 38 7.13 -9.88 19.61
CA SER A 38 7.70 -8.73 18.93
C SER A 38 7.95 -9.05 17.45
N PRO A 39 7.35 -8.32 16.48
CA PRO A 39 7.57 -8.55 15.04
C PRO A 39 9.03 -8.37 14.59
N TYR A 40 9.91 -8.03 15.53
CA TYR A 40 11.32 -7.74 15.40
C TYR A 40 12.22 -8.99 15.63
N ASN A 41 11.69 -10.08 16.20
CA ASN A 41 12.39 -11.37 16.37
C ASN A 41 11.92 -12.42 15.36
N TYR A 42 11.65 -12.01 14.12
CA TYR A 42 11.18 -12.90 13.07
C TYR A 42 12.35 -13.72 12.51
N ASN A 43 12.62 -14.89 13.09
CA ASN A 43 13.62 -15.82 12.57
C ASN A 43 12.99 -16.65 11.44
N TYR A 44 13.74 -16.98 10.40
CA TYR A 44 13.24 -17.86 9.30
C TYR A 44 12.74 -19.22 9.82
N LYS A 45 13.21 -19.67 11.00
CA LYS A 45 12.71 -20.86 11.69
C LYS A 45 11.29 -20.71 12.26
N ASP A 46 10.79 -19.49 12.45
CA ASP A 46 9.41 -19.23 12.89
C ASP A 46 8.39 -19.43 11.76
N GLN A 47 8.81 -19.49 10.49
CA GLN A 47 7.91 -19.91 9.39
C GLN A 47 7.43 -21.36 9.56
N LYS A 48 8.22 -22.25 10.16
CA LYS A 48 7.76 -23.60 10.52
C LYS A 48 6.74 -23.61 11.65
N SER A 49 6.61 -22.50 12.41
CA SER A 49 5.66 -22.38 13.52
C SER A 49 4.24 -22.01 13.07
N GLN A 50 4.07 -21.47 11.86
CA GLN A 50 2.76 -21.16 11.24
C GLN A 50 1.98 -22.44 10.84
N ASN A 51 2.68 -23.57 10.72
CA ASN A 51 2.12 -24.88 10.34
C ASN A 51 1.98 -25.86 11.53
N VAL A 52 2.01 -25.38 12.78
CA VAL A 52 1.95 -26.26 13.97
C VAL A 52 0.55 -26.87 14.19
N GLY A 53 -0.41 -26.56 13.32
CA GLY A 53 -1.59 -27.38 13.11
C GLY A 53 -2.50 -26.74 12.08
N ILE A 54 -2.63 -27.33 10.89
CA ILE A 54 -3.70 -26.98 9.95
C ILE A 54 -4.88 -27.90 10.28
N PHE A 55 -6.02 -27.32 10.66
CA PHE A 55 -7.19 -28.08 11.11
C PHE A 55 -8.30 -28.10 10.09
N TYR A 56 -8.33 -27.10 9.20
CA TYR A 56 -9.35 -27.00 8.16
C TYR A 56 -8.71 -26.76 6.82
N GLU A 57 -9.28 -27.41 5.81
CA GLU A 57 -8.75 -27.43 4.48
C GLU A 57 -9.87 -27.53 3.45
N ASP A 58 -9.71 -26.83 2.33
CA ASP A 58 -10.57 -26.97 1.15
C ASP A 58 -12.05 -26.60 1.41
N ILE A 59 -12.28 -25.52 2.19
CA ILE A 59 -13.61 -25.01 2.50
C ILE A 59 -13.94 -23.79 1.64
N THR A 60 -15.16 -23.75 1.12
CA THR A 60 -15.66 -22.65 0.30
C THR A 60 -16.87 -21.99 0.96
N PHE A 61 -16.84 -20.66 1.10
CA PHE A 61 -17.98 -19.80 1.42
C PHE A 61 -18.42 -19.09 0.14
N ARG A 62 -19.69 -19.24 -0.26
CA ARG A 62 -20.18 -18.73 -1.55
C ARG A 62 -21.58 -18.12 -1.48
N ASP A 63 -21.80 -16.95 -2.08
CA ASP A 63 -23.15 -16.37 -2.24
C ASP A 63 -23.87 -16.09 -0.90
N ILE A 64 -23.14 -15.74 0.16
CA ILE A 64 -23.71 -15.51 1.51
C ILE A 64 -23.69 -14.01 1.84
N LEU A 65 -24.80 -13.51 2.38
CA LEU A 65 -24.84 -12.23 3.09
C LEU A 65 -24.51 -12.44 4.58
N PHE A 66 -23.41 -11.87 5.03
CA PHE A 66 -23.02 -11.74 6.43
C PHE A 66 -23.42 -10.36 6.94
N ASP A 67 -24.49 -10.28 7.73
CA ASP A 67 -24.98 -9.04 8.33
C ASP A 67 -24.72 -9.07 9.84
N SER A 68 -23.63 -8.43 10.26
CA SER A 68 -23.22 -8.42 11.66
C SER A 68 -24.06 -7.48 12.54
N SER A 69 -25.09 -6.81 12.00
CA SER A 69 -26.02 -5.94 12.74
C SER A 69 -25.34 -4.90 13.65
N PHE A 70 -24.19 -4.37 13.24
CA PHE A 70 -23.31 -3.48 14.01
C PHE A 70 -22.75 -4.11 15.29
N ARG A 71 -22.47 -5.43 15.24
CA ARG A 71 -21.95 -6.20 16.37
C ARG A 71 -20.93 -7.25 15.91
N GLY A 72 -19.70 -7.18 16.40
CA GLY A 72 -18.67 -8.16 16.07
C GLY A 72 -18.26 -8.11 14.61
N GLY A 73 -17.96 -9.27 14.02
CA GLY A 73 -17.47 -9.42 12.66
C GLY A 73 -18.23 -10.46 11.83
N GLY A 74 -17.81 -10.63 10.57
CA GLY A 74 -18.45 -11.56 9.63
C GLY A 74 -17.87 -12.96 9.72
N LEU A 75 -16.64 -13.13 9.25
CA LEU A 75 -15.98 -14.43 9.13
C LEU A 75 -14.58 -14.40 9.77
N PHE A 76 -14.34 -15.33 10.68
CA PHE A 76 -13.01 -15.58 11.26
C PHE A 76 -12.49 -16.94 10.84
N ILE A 77 -11.27 -16.97 10.31
CA ILE A 77 -10.56 -18.17 9.87
C ILE A 77 -9.21 -18.22 10.55
N ILE A 78 -8.86 -19.37 11.12
CA ILE A 78 -7.55 -19.57 11.73
C ILE A 78 -7.02 -20.98 11.46
N ASP A 79 -5.69 -21.11 11.32
CA ASP A 79 -5.03 -22.42 11.22
C ASP A 79 -5.62 -23.28 10.07
N SER A 80 -5.85 -22.64 8.92
CA SER A 80 -6.58 -23.21 7.78
C SER A 80 -5.83 -23.00 6.47
N VAL A 81 -6.05 -23.87 5.49
CA VAL A 81 -5.48 -23.70 4.14
C VAL A 81 -6.50 -23.92 3.03
N ARG A 82 -6.22 -23.39 1.84
CA ARG A 82 -7.03 -23.59 0.64
C ARG A 82 -8.50 -23.19 0.84
N ILE A 83 -8.70 -22.06 1.52
CA ILE A 83 -10.02 -21.51 1.83
C ILE A 83 -10.45 -20.57 0.72
N ARG A 84 -11.71 -20.64 0.29
CA ARG A 84 -12.28 -19.75 -0.73
C ARG A 84 -13.46 -18.99 -0.16
N ILE A 85 -13.44 -17.66 -0.30
CA ILE A 85 -14.55 -16.77 0.02
C ILE A 85 -14.92 -16.07 -1.27
N ASN A 86 -16.04 -16.45 -1.86
CA ASN A 86 -16.41 -16.04 -3.22
C ASN A 86 -17.82 -15.46 -3.27
N ASN A 87 -17.98 -14.31 -3.92
CA ASN A 87 -19.29 -13.68 -4.13
C ASN A 87 -20.10 -13.50 -2.83
N CYS A 88 -19.43 -13.16 -1.74
CA CYS A 88 -20.07 -12.90 -0.46
C CYS A 88 -20.26 -11.41 -0.23
N PHE A 89 -21.24 -11.06 0.58
CA PHE A 89 -21.54 -9.68 0.96
C PHE A 89 -21.40 -9.54 2.47
N PHE A 90 -20.61 -8.59 2.96
CA PHE A 90 -20.37 -8.36 4.39
C PHE A 90 -20.84 -6.97 4.80
N LEU A 91 -21.76 -6.91 5.77
CA LEU A 91 -22.37 -5.69 6.25
C LEU A 91 -22.25 -5.53 7.76
N HIS A 92 -22.20 -4.28 8.19
CA HIS A 92 -22.44 -3.89 9.58
C HIS A 92 -21.52 -4.58 10.60
N PHE A 93 -20.27 -4.88 10.24
CA PHE A 93 -19.26 -5.33 11.20
C PHE A 93 -18.73 -4.14 12.00
N THR A 94 -18.46 -4.32 13.29
CA THR A 94 -17.74 -3.33 14.13
C THR A 94 -16.29 -3.72 14.38
N THR A 95 -15.93 -4.98 14.14
CA THR A 95 -14.54 -5.45 14.15
C THR A 95 -14.07 -5.68 12.71
N GLU A 96 -14.08 -6.92 12.22
CA GLU A 96 -13.62 -7.32 10.90
C GLU A 96 -14.75 -7.93 10.08
N GLY A 97 -14.88 -7.52 8.82
CA GLY A 97 -15.70 -8.27 7.86
C GLY A 97 -15.15 -9.68 7.70
N ILE A 98 -13.86 -9.79 7.39
CA ILE A 98 -13.11 -11.04 7.30
C ILE A 98 -11.80 -10.90 8.10
N LEU A 99 -11.55 -11.85 9.00
CA LEU A 99 -10.31 -11.98 9.75
C LEU A 99 -9.68 -13.34 9.45
N VAL A 100 -8.44 -13.34 8.95
CA VAL A 100 -7.67 -14.57 8.72
C VAL A 100 -6.41 -14.52 9.58
N LYS A 101 -6.17 -15.59 10.35
CA LYS A 101 -4.98 -15.71 11.20
C LYS A 101 -4.24 -17.02 10.95
N LYS A 102 -2.95 -16.95 10.67
CA LYS A 102 -2.12 -18.10 10.34
C LYS A 102 -2.68 -18.92 9.15
N GLY A 103 -2.02 -20.03 8.84
CA GLY A 103 -2.33 -20.80 7.65
C GLY A 103 -1.89 -20.09 6.37
N HIS A 104 -2.37 -20.60 5.24
CA HIS A 104 -1.92 -20.21 3.91
C HIS A 104 -3.07 -20.29 2.89
N GLU A 105 -2.94 -19.64 1.74
CA GLU A 105 -3.80 -19.89 0.57
C GLU A 105 -5.30 -19.63 0.82
N THR A 106 -5.63 -18.53 1.49
CA THR A 106 -7.01 -18.01 1.50
C THR A 106 -7.24 -17.13 0.26
N LEU A 107 -8.26 -17.46 -0.52
CA LEU A 107 -8.64 -16.75 -1.74
C LEU A 107 -9.96 -16.01 -1.51
N ILE A 108 -9.92 -14.69 -1.57
CA ILE A 108 -11.09 -13.81 -1.40
C ILE A 108 -11.38 -13.17 -2.75
N SER A 109 -12.58 -13.40 -3.28
CA SER A 109 -12.90 -12.99 -4.66
C SER A 109 -14.33 -12.51 -4.84
N THR A 110 -14.52 -11.45 -5.62
CA THR A 110 -15.85 -10.99 -6.05
C THR A 110 -16.78 -10.60 -4.89
N CYS A 111 -16.21 -10.13 -3.77
CA CYS A 111 -16.95 -9.80 -2.56
C CYS A 111 -17.23 -8.29 -2.43
N PHE A 112 -18.27 -7.96 -1.69
CA PHE A 112 -18.59 -6.60 -1.24
C PHE A 112 -18.49 -6.53 0.28
N LEU A 113 -17.76 -5.56 0.82
CA LEU A 113 -17.59 -5.42 2.26
C LEU A 113 -17.77 -3.97 2.68
N GLY A 114 -18.67 -3.71 3.63
CA GLY A 114 -18.74 -2.40 4.24
C GLY A 114 -19.42 -2.35 5.60
N GLN A 115 -18.86 -1.54 6.49
CA GLN A 115 -19.45 -1.33 7.81
C GLN A 115 -20.78 -0.57 7.70
N HIS A 116 -20.88 0.43 6.83
CA HIS A 116 -22.11 1.18 6.59
C HIS A 116 -22.54 1.12 5.11
N SER A 117 -23.82 0.83 4.86
CA SER A 117 -24.41 0.80 3.52
C SER A 117 -24.61 2.21 2.96
N THR A 118 -23.53 2.85 2.51
CA THR A 118 -23.53 4.22 1.97
C THR A 118 -22.66 4.31 0.72
N ILE A 119 -22.92 5.31 -0.11
CA ILE A 119 -22.24 5.53 -1.41
C ILE A 119 -21.29 6.74 -1.38
N GLY A 120 -20.77 7.10 -0.20
CA GLY A 120 -19.93 8.29 0.00
C GLY A 120 -20.71 9.51 0.52
N GLY A 121 -19.98 10.48 1.08
CA GLY A 121 -20.55 11.74 1.59
C GLY A 121 -21.37 11.60 2.88
N ASN A 122 -21.22 10.49 3.62
CA ASN A 122 -21.93 10.29 4.87
C ASN A 122 -21.38 11.24 5.96
N LYS A 123 -22.27 11.97 6.65
CA LYS A 123 -21.88 12.91 7.72
C LYS A 123 -21.16 12.23 8.91
N GLY A 124 -21.38 10.94 9.13
CA GLY A 124 -20.75 10.12 10.16
C GLY A 124 -19.52 9.36 9.71
N GLU A 125 -19.01 9.57 8.49
CA GLU A 125 -17.87 8.82 7.94
C GLU A 125 -16.62 8.86 8.82
N LYS A 126 -16.38 10.01 9.47
CA LYS A 126 -15.29 10.18 10.44
C LYS A 126 -15.34 9.18 11.61
N ASP A 127 -16.51 8.65 11.93
CA ASP A 127 -16.74 7.77 13.07
C ASP A 127 -16.75 6.28 12.66
N PHE A 128 -16.58 5.97 11.38
CA PHE A 128 -16.40 4.58 10.92
C PHE A 128 -15.13 3.99 11.56
N SER A 129 -15.23 2.73 11.97
CA SER A 129 -14.27 2.05 12.86
C SER A 129 -13.88 0.65 12.43
N GLY A 130 -14.71 -0.02 11.62
CA GLY A 130 -14.49 -1.42 11.22
C GLY A 130 -13.35 -1.58 10.22
N THR A 131 -12.78 -2.77 10.18
CA THR A 131 -11.81 -3.20 9.15
C THR A 131 -12.50 -4.18 8.22
N ALA A 132 -12.45 -4.00 6.90
CA ALA A 132 -13.14 -4.95 6.02
C ALA A 132 -12.42 -6.31 5.98
N ILE A 133 -11.10 -6.31 5.79
CA ILE A 133 -10.28 -7.53 5.75
C ILE A 133 -8.99 -7.34 6.56
N ASP A 134 -8.70 -8.22 7.52
CA ASP A 134 -7.39 -8.31 8.19
C ASP A 134 -6.77 -9.71 7.92
N LEU A 135 -5.65 -9.72 7.19
CA LEU A 135 -4.88 -10.92 6.85
C LEU A 135 -3.60 -11.00 7.69
N GLU A 136 -3.68 -11.75 8.78
CA GLU A 136 -2.57 -12.20 9.61
C GLU A 136 -2.08 -13.60 9.19
N SER A 137 -1.98 -13.82 7.88
CA SER A 137 -1.51 -15.06 7.26
C SER A 137 -0.79 -14.79 5.94
N ASN A 138 -0.10 -15.81 5.40
CA ASN A 138 0.76 -15.68 4.23
C ASN A 138 0.11 -16.30 2.98
N ASP A 139 0.63 -15.96 1.80
CA ASP A 139 0.30 -16.62 0.53
C ASP A 139 -1.19 -16.57 0.15
N ASN A 140 -1.87 -15.47 0.50
CA ASN A 140 -3.28 -15.27 0.17
C ASN A 140 -3.45 -14.40 -1.09
N ALA A 141 -4.64 -14.47 -1.68
CA ALA A 141 -5.03 -13.60 -2.78
C ALA A 141 -6.38 -12.93 -2.50
N ILE A 142 -6.45 -11.63 -2.76
CA ILE A 142 -7.67 -10.83 -2.77
C ILE A 142 -7.86 -10.32 -4.20
N THR A 143 -8.99 -10.67 -4.82
CA THR A 143 -9.23 -10.40 -6.25
C THR A 143 -10.62 -9.83 -6.48
N ASP A 144 -10.73 -8.75 -7.25
CA ASP A 144 -12.01 -8.19 -7.74
C ASP A 144 -13.02 -7.94 -6.62
N ILE A 145 -12.62 -7.23 -5.56
CA ILE A 145 -13.50 -6.90 -4.43
C ILE A 145 -13.78 -5.41 -4.35
N THR A 146 -14.93 -5.06 -3.78
CA THR A 146 -15.29 -3.67 -3.48
C THR A 146 -15.45 -3.50 -1.97
N ILE A 147 -14.72 -2.54 -1.41
CA ILE A 147 -14.76 -2.19 0.00
C ILE A 147 -15.27 -0.75 0.16
N PHE A 148 -16.24 -0.58 1.04
CA PHE A 148 -16.93 0.69 1.26
C PHE A 148 -17.19 0.98 2.72
N SER A 149 -17.22 2.26 3.07
CA SER A 149 -17.63 2.76 4.40
C SER A 149 -17.01 2.06 5.62
N ALA A 150 -15.80 1.48 5.51
CA ALA A 150 -15.02 0.91 6.62
C ALA A 150 -13.91 1.90 7.04
N ALA A 151 -13.40 1.82 8.26
CA ALA A 151 -12.24 2.63 8.66
C ALA A 151 -10.98 2.21 7.89
N ILE A 152 -10.76 0.90 7.79
CA ILE A 152 -9.67 0.32 7.04
C ILE A 152 -10.22 -0.67 6.02
N GLY A 153 -9.77 -0.58 4.77
CA GLY A 153 -10.14 -1.56 3.76
C GLY A 153 -9.46 -2.90 4.02
N VAL A 154 -8.16 -2.98 3.73
CA VAL A 154 -7.38 -4.21 3.92
C VAL A 154 -6.20 -3.95 4.85
N VAL A 155 -5.98 -4.82 5.83
CA VAL A 155 -4.75 -4.89 6.62
C VAL A 155 -3.98 -6.16 6.25
N LEU A 156 -2.70 -5.99 5.92
CA LEU A 156 -1.79 -7.08 5.54
C LEU A 156 -0.68 -7.20 6.57
N ARG A 157 -0.67 -8.32 7.29
CA ARG A 157 0.32 -8.66 8.33
C ARG A 157 1.16 -9.87 7.98
N GLY A 158 0.77 -10.68 7.00
CA GLY A 158 1.58 -11.79 6.51
C GLY A 158 2.25 -11.52 5.17
N GLN A 159 3.19 -12.39 4.83
CA GLN A 159 4.06 -12.27 3.66
C GLN A 159 3.39 -12.79 2.39
N ALA A 160 3.94 -12.39 1.24
CA ALA A 160 3.65 -12.97 -0.07
C ALA A 160 2.20 -12.84 -0.56
N ASN A 161 1.40 -11.96 0.06
CA ASN A 161 0.02 -11.71 -0.31
C ASN A 161 -0.10 -10.97 -1.66
N MET A 162 -1.21 -11.19 -2.37
CA MET A 162 -1.53 -10.52 -3.63
C MET A 162 -2.90 -9.86 -3.55
N LEU A 163 -2.98 -8.59 -3.98
CA LEU A 163 -4.21 -7.82 -4.13
C LEU A 163 -4.31 -7.40 -5.60
N THR A 164 -5.42 -7.76 -6.24
CA THR A 164 -5.69 -7.37 -7.63
C THR A 164 -7.14 -6.94 -7.80
N GLY A 165 -7.41 -5.83 -8.50
CA GLY A 165 -8.79 -5.39 -8.73
C GLY A 165 -9.54 -4.98 -7.45
N VAL A 166 -8.82 -4.54 -6.41
CA VAL A 166 -9.43 -4.10 -5.15
C VAL A 166 -9.85 -2.64 -5.30
N HIS A 167 -11.14 -2.37 -5.14
CA HIS A 167 -11.69 -1.01 -5.10
C HIS A 167 -11.98 -0.60 -3.66
N CYS A 168 -11.26 0.40 -3.16
CA CYS A 168 -11.46 0.98 -1.83
C CYS A 168 -12.05 2.39 -1.93
N TYR A 169 -13.35 2.51 -1.63
CA TYR A 169 -14.02 3.79 -1.35
C TYR A 169 -14.53 3.81 0.10
N ASN A 170 -13.68 3.31 1.01
CA ASN A 170 -13.94 3.33 2.44
C ASN A 170 -13.67 4.73 3.04
N LYS A 171 -13.69 4.85 4.38
CA LYS A 171 -13.43 6.12 5.07
C LYS A 171 -12.22 6.85 4.46
N ALA A 172 -12.43 8.08 4.00
CA ALA A 172 -11.43 8.87 3.32
C ALA A 172 -10.20 9.11 4.21
N THR A 173 -9.03 9.24 3.58
CA THR A 173 -7.78 9.51 4.29
C THR A 173 -7.79 10.85 5.02
N GLY A 174 -8.54 11.85 4.53
CA GLY A 174 -8.76 13.10 5.24
C GLY A 174 -9.45 12.95 6.60
N PHE A 175 -10.19 11.86 6.81
CA PHE A 175 -10.82 11.51 8.09
C PHE A 175 -10.02 10.47 8.89
N GLY A 176 -8.84 10.07 8.41
CA GLY A 176 -7.98 9.07 9.03
C GLY A 176 -8.28 7.63 8.62
N GLY A 177 -9.07 7.40 7.57
CA GLY A 177 -9.24 6.06 7.01
C GLY A 177 -8.10 5.64 6.07
N ILE A 178 -7.94 4.33 5.91
CA ILE A 178 -6.86 3.73 5.13
C ILE A 178 -7.48 2.72 4.16
N GLY A 179 -7.12 2.78 2.89
CA GLY A 179 -7.62 1.82 1.91
C GLY A 179 -6.90 0.48 2.05
N ILE A 180 -5.57 0.50 2.00
CA ILE A 180 -4.73 -0.70 2.21
C ILE A 180 -3.59 -0.35 3.18
N LEU A 181 -3.42 -1.15 4.23
CA LEU A 181 -2.36 -1.04 5.22
C LEU A 181 -1.43 -2.25 5.16
N VAL A 182 -0.20 -2.04 4.70
CA VAL A 182 0.88 -3.04 4.76
C VAL A 182 1.67 -2.83 6.04
N LYS A 183 1.60 -3.78 6.96
CA LYS A 183 2.36 -3.75 8.22
C LYS A 183 3.80 -4.22 7.98
N LEU A 184 4.68 -3.97 8.95
CA LEU A 184 6.09 -4.43 8.99
C LEU A 184 6.34 -5.88 8.50
N SER A 185 5.43 -6.79 8.86
CA SER A 185 5.50 -8.22 8.52
C SER A 185 4.86 -8.56 7.17
N GLY A 186 4.16 -7.61 6.54
CA GLY A 186 3.48 -7.69 5.24
C GLY A 186 4.39 -7.66 4.01
N ARG A 187 5.58 -8.27 4.10
CA ARG A 187 6.64 -8.22 3.07
C ARG A 187 6.25 -9.03 1.83
N GLN A 188 6.93 -8.81 0.71
CA GLN A 188 6.68 -9.59 -0.53
C GLN A 188 5.25 -9.43 -1.07
N THR A 189 4.57 -8.34 -0.70
CA THR A 189 3.20 -8.05 -1.10
C THR A 189 3.16 -7.45 -2.51
N ARG A 190 2.20 -7.90 -3.31
CA ARG A 190 1.92 -7.37 -4.66
C ARG A 190 0.54 -6.72 -4.65
N ILE A 191 0.46 -5.46 -5.02
CA ILE A 191 -0.77 -4.67 -5.15
C ILE A 191 -0.83 -4.20 -6.60
N ASP A 192 -1.76 -4.75 -7.36
CA ASP A 192 -1.83 -4.55 -8.81
C ASP A 192 -3.26 -4.17 -9.24
N ASN A 193 -3.41 -3.21 -10.15
CA ASN A 193 -4.70 -2.86 -10.72
C ASN A 193 -5.80 -2.54 -9.67
N CYS A 194 -5.41 -1.90 -8.57
CA CYS A 194 -6.34 -1.48 -7.51
C CYS A 194 -6.84 -0.06 -7.73
N TYR A 195 -8.07 0.21 -7.31
CA TYR A 195 -8.67 1.54 -7.35
C TYR A 195 -8.84 2.10 -5.93
N MET A 196 -8.10 3.16 -5.63
CA MET A 196 -8.13 3.87 -4.37
C MET A 196 -8.92 5.18 -4.51
N ASP A 197 -10.15 5.22 -4.00
CA ASP A 197 -11.04 6.38 -4.10
C ASP A 197 -11.05 7.15 -2.77
N PHE A 198 -10.38 8.31 -2.74
CA PHE A 198 -10.13 9.15 -1.55
C PHE A 198 -9.37 8.48 -0.39
N THR A 199 -8.84 7.27 -0.59
CA THR A 199 -8.14 6.49 0.43
C THR A 199 -6.71 6.18 0.04
N ALA A 200 -5.81 6.14 1.03
CA ALA A 200 -4.40 5.91 0.81
C ALA A 200 -4.00 4.44 0.95
N ILE A 201 -2.88 4.08 0.33
CA ILE A 201 -2.09 2.91 0.72
C ILE A 201 -1.06 3.38 1.74
N VAL A 202 -0.97 2.72 2.89
CA VAL A 202 0.02 3.00 3.93
C VAL A 202 0.91 1.78 4.09
N MET A 203 2.24 1.97 4.06
CA MET A 203 3.21 0.88 4.18
C MET A 203 4.22 1.19 5.26
N GLU A 204 4.33 0.31 6.25
CA GLU A 204 5.31 0.40 7.33
C GLU A 204 6.60 -0.33 6.94
N ASP A 205 7.71 0.40 6.80
CA ASP A 205 9.03 -0.14 6.44
C ASP A 205 8.99 -1.22 5.34
N PRO A 206 8.49 -0.89 4.12
CA PRO A 206 8.19 -1.92 3.13
C PRO A 206 9.45 -2.63 2.64
N VAL A 207 9.38 -3.97 2.61
CA VAL A 207 10.42 -4.85 2.06
C VAL A 207 9.82 -5.73 0.97
N GLN A 208 10.36 -5.62 -0.24
CA GLN A 208 9.92 -6.33 -1.45
C GLN A 208 8.43 -6.12 -1.74
N VAL A 209 7.94 -4.88 -1.67
CA VAL A 209 6.55 -4.56 -1.98
C VAL A 209 6.46 -3.98 -3.39
N HIS A 210 5.41 -4.32 -4.13
CA HIS A 210 5.17 -3.84 -5.49
C HIS A 210 3.76 -3.24 -5.58
N VAL A 211 3.66 -2.00 -6.04
CA VAL A 211 2.40 -1.27 -6.29
C VAL A 211 2.39 -0.80 -7.75
N THR A 212 1.45 -1.32 -8.55
CA THR A 212 1.40 -1.00 -9.98
C THR A 212 -0.02 -0.99 -10.56
N ASN A 213 -0.16 -0.37 -11.74
CA ASN A 213 -1.40 -0.25 -12.50
C ASN A 213 -2.59 0.32 -11.71
N GLY A 214 -2.34 0.97 -10.58
CA GLY A 214 -3.39 1.49 -9.71
C GLY A 214 -3.96 2.80 -10.22
N PHE A 215 -5.24 3.04 -9.89
CA PHE A 215 -5.87 4.34 -10.02
C PHE A 215 -6.12 4.95 -8.64
N PHE A 216 -5.65 6.17 -8.42
CA PHE A 216 -5.79 6.91 -7.17
C PHE A 216 -6.59 8.17 -7.45
N LEU A 217 -7.79 8.27 -6.89
CA LEU A 217 -8.69 9.41 -7.07
C LEU A 217 -8.84 10.22 -5.77
N GLY A 218 -9.07 11.52 -5.90
CA GLY A 218 -9.51 12.35 -4.77
C GLY A 218 -8.41 12.61 -3.74
N ASP A 219 -7.19 12.90 -4.21
CA ASP A 219 -5.98 13.07 -3.38
C ASP A 219 -5.51 11.78 -2.66
N ALA A 220 -6.05 10.62 -3.04
CA ALA A 220 -5.52 9.32 -2.68
C ALA A 220 -4.02 9.23 -3.04
N ASN A 221 -3.21 8.70 -2.12
CA ASN A 221 -1.75 8.69 -2.24
C ASN A 221 -1.16 7.44 -1.58
N ILE A 222 0.16 7.30 -1.66
CA ILE A 222 0.92 6.25 -1.00
C ILE A 222 1.77 6.86 0.11
N MET A 223 1.60 6.39 1.34
CA MET A 223 2.38 6.80 2.50
C MET A 223 3.40 5.74 2.88
N LEU A 224 4.68 6.10 2.88
CA LEU A 224 5.78 5.30 3.40
C LEU A 224 6.04 5.70 4.85
N LYS A 225 5.67 4.83 5.77
CA LYS A 225 5.79 5.08 7.20
C LYS A 225 7.02 4.38 7.77
N SER A 226 7.91 5.16 8.37
CA SER A 226 9.09 4.67 9.05
C SER A 226 8.70 4.20 10.46
N VAL A 227 8.95 2.93 10.76
CA VAL A 227 8.85 2.39 12.13
C VAL A 227 10.25 2.14 12.71
N GLN A 228 11.10 1.47 11.93
CA GLN A 228 12.53 1.24 12.13
C GLN A 228 13.37 2.03 11.12
N GLY A 229 12.74 2.55 10.06
CA GLY A 229 13.41 3.35 9.04
C GLY A 229 14.15 2.49 8.01
N HIS A 230 13.66 1.28 7.74
CA HIS A 230 14.22 0.38 6.73
C HIS A 230 13.26 0.21 5.56
N ILE A 231 13.74 0.42 4.34
CA ILE A 231 12.99 0.22 3.11
C ILE A 231 13.88 -0.45 2.06
N PHE A 232 13.39 -1.54 1.48
CA PHE A 232 14.21 -2.33 0.56
C PHE A 232 13.38 -3.01 -0.53
N GLY A 233 13.74 -2.86 -1.80
CA GLY A 233 13.05 -3.55 -2.89
C GLY A 233 11.61 -3.07 -3.11
N LEU A 234 11.31 -1.80 -2.87
CA LEU A 234 9.99 -1.22 -3.10
C LEU A 234 9.87 -0.75 -4.55
N ASN A 235 8.77 -1.11 -5.21
CA ASN A 235 8.41 -0.59 -6.52
C ASN A 235 7.03 0.10 -6.44
N ILE A 236 6.94 1.34 -6.89
CA ILE A 236 5.70 2.10 -7.11
C ILE A 236 5.74 2.62 -8.54
N VAL A 237 5.13 1.90 -9.47
CA VAL A 237 5.32 2.14 -10.91
C VAL A 237 4.02 2.05 -11.69
N ASP A 238 3.91 2.82 -12.78
CA ASP A 238 2.80 2.72 -13.74
C ASP A 238 1.40 2.99 -13.15
N ASN A 239 1.31 3.85 -12.12
CA ASN A 239 0.04 4.24 -11.52
C ASN A 239 -0.46 5.59 -12.06
N MET A 240 -1.77 5.80 -11.96
CA MET A 240 -2.44 7.06 -12.28
C MET A 240 -2.97 7.72 -11.01
N PHE A 241 -2.65 9.00 -10.82
CA PHE A 241 -3.11 9.81 -9.69
C PHE A 241 -3.91 11.02 -10.17
N ASN A 242 -5.07 11.25 -9.56
CA ASN A 242 -5.94 12.37 -9.85
C ASN A 242 -6.43 13.00 -8.54
N GLY A 243 -6.12 14.28 -8.36
CA GLY A 243 -6.45 15.02 -7.16
C GLY A 243 -6.77 16.49 -7.42
N ASN A 244 -6.87 17.24 -6.34
CA ASN A 244 -7.23 18.65 -6.38
C ASN A 244 -5.96 19.52 -6.56
N PRO A 245 -5.86 20.29 -7.67
CA PRO A 245 -4.69 21.14 -7.93
C PRO A 245 -4.49 22.26 -6.89
N LYS A 246 -5.47 22.51 -6.01
CA LYS A 246 -5.30 23.44 -4.87
C LYS A 246 -4.56 22.80 -3.71
N ASN A 247 -4.63 21.47 -3.55
CA ASN A 247 -4.01 20.74 -2.45
C ASN A 247 -2.59 20.30 -2.81
N MET A 248 -2.35 19.96 -4.09
CA MET A 248 -1.05 19.51 -4.60
C MET A 248 -0.45 18.36 -3.77
N VAL A 249 -1.31 17.45 -3.27
CA VAL A 249 -0.88 16.34 -2.43
C VAL A 249 0.18 15.50 -3.17
N PRO A 250 1.33 15.17 -2.56
CA PRO A 250 2.31 14.31 -3.18
C PRO A 250 1.79 12.90 -3.37
N ILE A 251 2.07 12.29 -4.53
CA ILE A 251 1.63 10.92 -4.81
C ILE A 251 2.30 9.89 -3.90
N VAL A 252 3.52 10.18 -3.45
CA VAL A 252 4.24 9.42 -2.43
C VAL A 252 4.66 10.37 -1.31
N ARG A 253 4.38 9.98 -0.07
CA ARG A 253 4.69 10.76 1.14
C ARG A 253 5.56 9.93 2.08
N LEU A 254 6.43 10.60 2.82
CA LEU A 254 7.20 10.01 3.91
C LEU A 254 6.57 10.42 5.24
N ASP A 255 6.32 9.44 6.11
CA ASP A 255 5.98 9.64 7.52
C ASP A 255 7.13 9.09 8.36
N GLY A 256 7.98 9.98 8.88
CA GLY A 256 9.20 9.65 9.59
C GLY A 256 10.45 9.59 8.71
N LYS A 257 11.57 9.10 9.27
CA LYS A 257 12.89 9.12 8.63
C LYS A 257 13.39 7.70 8.35
N PHE A 258 13.72 7.43 7.09
CA PHE A 258 14.37 6.18 6.71
C PHE A 258 15.90 6.34 6.76
N SER A 259 16.56 5.47 7.50
CA SER A 259 18.03 5.43 7.66
C SER A 259 18.69 4.39 6.75
N SER A 260 17.91 3.41 6.28
CA SER A 260 18.37 2.33 5.42
C SER A 260 17.43 2.21 4.23
N ILE A 261 17.89 2.63 3.06
CA ILE A 261 17.13 2.67 1.81
C ILE A 261 17.93 1.91 0.76
N GLY A 262 17.30 0.96 0.06
CA GLY A 262 17.95 0.24 -1.04
C GLY A 262 16.96 -0.33 -2.04
N GLN A 263 17.33 -0.35 -3.32
CA GLN A 263 16.49 -0.92 -4.39
C GLN A 263 15.06 -0.36 -4.39
N VAL A 264 14.91 0.97 -4.33
CA VAL A 264 13.59 1.63 -4.36
C VAL A 264 13.36 2.29 -5.71
N VAL A 265 12.31 1.87 -6.41
CA VAL A 265 11.90 2.43 -7.70
C VAL A 265 10.53 3.07 -7.55
N ILE A 266 10.48 4.38 -7.73
CA ILE A 266 9.25 5.14 -7.83
C ILE A 266 9.36 5.89 -9.14
N ASP A 267 8.68 5.42 -10.18
CA ASP A 267 8.84 5.95 -11.54
C ASP A 267 7.59 5.67 -12.40
N GLN A 268 7.49 6.30 -13.57
CA GLN A 268 6.44 6.06 -14.57
C GLN A 268 5.00 6.27 -14.04
N ASN A 269 4.85 7.07 -12.99
CA ASN A 269 3.54 7.46 -12.46
C ASN A 269 3.06 8.74 -13.13
N ASN A 270 1.76 8.81 -13.42
CA ASN A 270 1.13 9.98 -14.05
C ASN A 270 0.25 10.71 -13.05
N VAL A 271 0.25 12.04 -13.08
CA VAL A 271 -0.47 12.86 -12.09
C VAL A 271 -1.30 13.96 -12.75
N ILE A 272 -2.50 14.19 -12.24
CA ILE A 272 -3.35 15.34 -12.52
C ILE A 272 -3.73 15.99 -11.18
N GLY A 273 -3.40 17.28 -11.00
CA GLY A 273 -3.75 18.02 -9.78
C GLY A 273 -3.01 17.58 -8.50
N MET A 274 -1.94 16.81 -8.62
CA MET A 274 -1.12 16.29 -7.51
C MET A 274 0.37 16.53 -7.77
N SER A 275 1.21 16.44 -6.74
CA SER A 275 2.65 16.59 -6.89
C SER A 275 3.31 15.25 -7.24
N LEU A 276 3.96 15.19 -8.41
CA LEU A 276 4.74 14.03 -8.81
C LEU A 276 5.92 13.81 -7.86
N LYS A 277 6.13 12.55 -7.47
CA LYS A 277 7.26 12.11 -6.66
C LYS A 277 7.90 10.88 -7.28
N SER A 278 9.23 10.85 -7.31
CA SER A 278 10.01 9.84 -8.04
C SER A 278 11.34 9.55 -7.34
N THR A 279 11.95 8.38 -7.61
CA THR A 279 13.37 8.12 -7.29
C THR A 279 14.29 8.41 -8.47
N VAL A 280 13.74 8.73 -9.64
CA VAL A 280 14.48 9.16 -10.82
C VAL A 280 14.04 10.54 -11.28
N GLY A 281 14.98 11.34 -11.79
CA GLY A 281 14.68 12.69 -12.25
C GLY A 281 15.45 13.05 -13.51
N LYS A 282 14.83 13.85 -14.37
CA LYS A 282 15.47 14.47 -15.54
C LYS A 282 15.14 15.95 -15.55
N LEU A 283 16.16 16.80 -15.64
CA LEU A 283 16.02 18.26 -15.72
C LEU A 283 16.94 18.83 -16.80
N VAL A 284 16.55 19.98 -17.32
CA VAL A 284 17.36 20.82 -18.20
C VAL A 284 17.45 22.19 -17.57
N VAL A 285 18.67 22.69 -17.40
CA VAL A 285 18.93 24.03 -16.86
C VAL A 285 19.64 24.84 -17.92
N ASP A 286 18.98 25.91 -18.37
CA ASP A 286 19.53 26.86 -19.33
C ASP A 286 20.12 28.07 -18.58
N GLY A 287 21.24 28.62 -19.05
CA GLY A 287 21.82 29.81 -18.44
C GLY A 287 23.09 30.30 -19.12
N ASN A 288 23.38 31.60 -18.96
CA ASN A 288 24.64 32.22 -19.36
C ASN A 288 25.47 32.55 -18.11
N GLY A 289 26.58 31.86 -17.92
CA GLY A 289 27.37 31.99 -16.72
C GLY A 289 28.38 30.87 -16.58
N THR A 290 28.85 30.66 -15.35
CA THR A 290 29.79 29.59 -15.00
C THR A 290 29.14 28.48 -14.18
N LYS A 291 27.83 28.55 -13.91
CA LYS A 291 27.15 27.67 -12.94
C LYS A 291 25.71 27.37 -13.34
N TRP A 292 25.34 26.09 -13.26
CA TRP A 292 23.97 25.59 -13.44
C TRP A 292 23.61 24.71 -12.25
N VAL A 293 22.41 24.92 -11.70
CA VAL A 293 21.90 24.17 -10.55
C VAL A 293 20.62 23.45 -10.98
N ALA A 294 20.70 22.12 -11.10
CA ALA A 294 19.53 21.27 -11.32
C ALA A 294 18.99 20.82 -9.95
N ASP A 295 17.96 21.49 -9.45
CA ASP A 295 17.32 21.18 -8.16
C ASP A 295 16.17 20.19 -8.35
N PHE A 296 16.36 18.97 -7.85
CA PHE A 296 15.37 17.91 -7.91
C PHE A 296 14.52 17.78 -6.63
N SER A 297 14.67 18.68 -5.65
CA SER A 297 13.90 18.65 -4.39
C SER A 297 12.38 18.56 -4.57
N PRO A 298 11.75 19.21 -5.57
CA PRO A 298 10.31 19.06 -5.81
C PRO A 298 9.92 17.65 -6.25
N LEU A 299 10.82 16.91 -6.91
CA LEU A 299 10.54 15.63 -7.54
C LEU A 299 11.01 14.43 -6.70
N LEU A 300 12.22 14.47 -6.16
CA LEU A 300 12.79 13.33 -5.47
C LEU A 300 12.10 13.07 -4.13
N VAL A 301 11.91 11.78 -3.83
CA VAL A 301 11.20 11.31 -2.63
C VAL A 301 12.08 11.43 -1.40
N PHE A 302 13.32 10.92 -1.48
CA PHE A 302 14.22 10.90 -0.33
C PHE A 302 15.06 12.18 -0.27
N PRO A 303 15.30 12.73 0.93
CA PRO A 303 16.19 13.87 1.07
C PRO A 303 17.66 13.45 0.92
N ASN A 304 18.40 14.16 0.06
CA ASN A 304 19.86 14.05 -0.06
C ASN A 304 20.37 12.62 -0.34
N LEU A 305 19.71 11.90 -1.25
CA LEU A 305 20.03 10.50 -1.57
C LEU A 305 20.31 10.29 -3.07
N ILE A 306 20.88 11.26 -3.78
CA ILE A 306 21.30 11.01 -5.17
C ILE A 306 22.50 10.05 -5.12
N SER A 307 22.30 8.80 -5.56
CA SER A 307 23.34 7.76 -5.59
C SER A 307 24.05 7.69 -6.93
N HIS A 308 23.34 8.03 -8.01
CA HIS A 308 23.87 8.05 -9.38
C HIS A 308 23.36 9.27 -10.13
N PHE A 309 24.21 9.83 -11.00
CA PHE A 309 23.83 10.91 -11.91
C PHE A 309 24.56 10.79 -13.25
N GLN A 310 23.98 11.39 -14.27
CA GLN A 310 24.58 11.60 -15.59
C GLN A 310 24.26 13.03 -16.03
N TYR A 311 25.17 13.67 -16.76
CA TYR A 311 24.90 14.98 -17.32
C TYR A 311 25.56 15.18 -18.69
N SER A 312 25.01 16.11 -19.46
CA SER A 312 25.63 16.63 -20.68
C SER A 312 25.50 18.14 -20.73
N LEU A 313 26.56 18.83 -21.18
CA LEU A 313 26.58 20.27 -21.39
C LEU A 313 26.57 20.57 -22.89
N TYR A 314 25.58 21.36 -23.33
CA TYR A 314 25.50 21.91 -24.68
C TYR A 314 25.78 23.41 -24.64
N ILE A 315 26.86 23.85 -25.25
CA ILE A 315 27.26 25.27 -25.29
C ILE A 315 26.77 25.90 -26.59
N GLN A 316 26.11 27.05 -26.46
CA GLN A 316 25.64 27.88 -27.55
C GLN A 316 26.62 29.03 -27.80
N GLY A 317 27.20 29.08 -28.99
CA GLY A 317 28.15 30.12 -29.38
C GLY A 317 29.58 29.86 -28.90
N ASP A 318 30.34 30.93 -28.72
CA ASP A 318 31.72 30.86 -28.24
C ASP A 318 31.82 31.16 -26.74
N PRO A 319 32.79 30.52 -26.03
CA PRO A 319 33.68 29.47 -26.52
C PRO A 319 32.98 28.11 -26.68
N LYS A 320 33.23 27.40 -27.79
CA LYS A 320 32.66 26.07 -28.04
C LYS A 320 33.15 24.96 -27.09
N PHE A 321 34.26 25.19 -26.39
CA PHE A 321 34.84 24.24 -25.44
C PHE A 321 35.32 24.97 -24.18
N THR A 322 35.02 24.39 -23.02
CA THR A 322 35.47 24.88 -21.72
C THR A 322 35.58 23.71 -20.75
N SER A 323 36.52 23.79 -19.82
CA SER A 323 36.63 22.85 -18.70
C SER A 323 35.37 22.96 -17.85
N HIS A 324 34.78 21.83 -17.47
CA HIS A 324 33.54 21.80 -16.71
C HIS A 324 33.45 20.51 -15.88
N ALA A 325 32.80 20.58 -14.73
CA ALA A 325 32.67 19.46 -13.80
C ALA A 325 31.43 19.61 -12.92
N VAL A 326 30.99 18.50 -12.33
CA VAL A 326 30.05 18.52 -11.21
C VAL A 326 30.81 18.85 -9.94
N THR A 327 30.37 19.87 -9.21
CA THR A 327 31.01 20.32 -7.96
C THR A 327 30.18 20.05 -6.71
N ASN A 328 28.89 19.74 -6.87
CA ASN A 328 27.99 19.43 -5.75
C ASN A 328 26.84 18.51 -6.18
N VAL A 329 26.48 17.55 -5.32
CA VAL A 329 25.32 16.63 -5.48
C VAL A 329 24.43 16.56 -4.21
N SER A 330 24.63 17.50 -3.29
CA SER A 330 23.91 17.56 -2.01
C SER A 330 22.56 18.27 -2.14
N HIS A 331 21.70 18.09 -1.13
CA HIS A 331 20.38 18.75 -1.05
C HIS A 331 19.49 18.45 -2.26
N ASN A 332 19.59 17.24 -2.83
CA ASN A 332 18.89 16.84 -4.06
C ASN A 332 19.16 17.76 -5.26
N ALA A 333 20.29 18.48 -5.27
CA ALA A 333 20.69 19.34 -6.35
C ALA A 333 22.00 18.87 -6.97
N VAL A 334 22.08 18.89 -8.30
CA VAL A 334 23.34 18.69 -9.03
C VAL A 334 23.82 20.04 -9.53
N VAL A 335 25.04 20.42 -9.15
CA VAL A 335 25.68 21.67 -9.54
C VAL A 335 26.77 21.37 -10.55
N VAL A 336 26.62 21.91 -11.75
CA VAL A 336 27.63 21.86 -12.81
C VAL A 336 28.26 23.24 -12.92
N GLU A 337 29.58 23.30 -12.88
CA GLU A 337 30.34 24.54 -13.04
C GLU A 337 31.32 24.43 -14.20
N SER A 338 31.65 25.58 -14.79
CA SER A 338 32.61 25.71 -15.89
C SER A 338 33.62 26.80 -15.62
N GLU A 339 34.80 26.67 -16.22
CA GLU A 339 35.93 27.60 -16.02
C GLU A 339 35.66 28.99 -16.62
N LYS A 340 34.91 29.04 -17.72
CA LYS A 340 34.61 30.26 -18.48
C LYS A 340 33.11 30.48 -18.55
N VAL A 341 32.72 31.75 -18.61
CA VAL A 341 31.32 32.11 -18.90
C VAL A 341 30.94 31.56 -20.26
N VAL A 342 29.90 30.72 -20.29
CA VAL A 342 29.31 30.19 -21.51
C VAL A 342 27.80 30.28 -21.43
N ASN A 343 27.15 30.48 -22.57
CA ASN A 343 25.72 30.29 -22.70
C ASN A 343 25.45 28.79 -22.92
N GLY A 344 24.98 28.09 -21.90
CA GLY A 344 24.92 26.64 -21.88
C GLY A 344 23.57 26.08 -21.45
N LYS A 345 23.26 24.89 -21.95
CA LYS A 345 22.18 24.02 -21.47
C LYS A 345 22.78 22.78 -20.81
N VAL A 346 22.45 22.55 -19.55
CA VAL A 346 22.87 21.36 -18.81
C VAL A 346 21.70 20.42 -18.66
N TYR A 347 21.80 19.25 -19.27
CA TYR A 347 20.86 18.15 -19.10
C TYR A 347 21.38 17.27 -17.98
N VAL A 348 20.56 16.99 -16.98
CA VAL A 348 20.92 16.15 -15.84
C VAL A 348 19.88 15.05 -15.65
N ALA A 349 20.35 13.82 -15.50
CA ALA A 349 19.56 12.68 -15.04
C ALA A 349 20.11 12.19 -13.69
N VAL A 350 19.23 11.88 -12.74
CA VAL A 350 19.58 11.42 -11.40
C VAL A 350 18.78 10.20 -11.00
N GLN A 351 19.34 9.41 -10.09
CA GLN A 351 18.70 8.28 -9.44
C GLN A 351 19.05 8.26 -7.94
N GLN A 352 18.08 7.88 -7.12
CA GLN A 352 18.25 7.61 -5.69
C GLN A 352 18.54 6.14 -5.41
#